data_AF-A0A7V9FSX2-F1
#
_entry.id   AF-A0A7V9FSX2-F1
#
_cell.length_a   1.000
_cell.length_b   1.000
_cell.length_c   1.000
_cell.angle_alpha   90.00
_cell.angle_beta   90.00
_cell.angle_gamma   90.00
#
_symmetry.space_group_name_H-M   'P 1'
#
loop_
_entity.id
_entity.type
_entity.pdbx_description
1 polymer ?
#
loop_
_entity_poly.entity_id
_entity_poly.type
_entity_poly.pdbx_seq_one_letter_code
_entity_poly.pdbx_strand_id
1 'polypeptide(L)'
;MADELYSLPRHEFTAARNAAAQRAREQGRRELTEQIGALRRPSTAAWLANRLAREHPERIQALMELGDGLREAQRRLQGEQLRRLSQQRHELVHAVVQQVHELARTAGHPVSDAITRELVGTFTAAVNSSAAAQALAGGRLTAALDPADAATDLFAGAGAFESSRRDPDSAGGVSERHRELEHLRTEAADARTAREEAQ
;
A
#
# COMPACT_ATOMS: atom_id res chain seq x y z
N MET A 1 -16.58 8.58 10.97
CA MET A 1 -17.03 7.24 10.53
C MET A 1 -15.98 6.48 9.71
N ALA A 2 -15.76 6.78 8.41
CA ALA A 2 -14.72 6.06 7.64
C ALA A 2 -13.31 6.25 8.25
N ASP A 3 -12.99 7.47 8.70
CA ASP A 3 -11.73 7.77 9.38
C ASP A 3 -11.52 6.98 10.66
N GLU A 4 -12.57 6.85 11.47
CA GLU A 4 -12.54 6.05 12.71
C GLU A 4 -12.28 4.58 12.39
N LEU A 5 -12.91 4.02 11.34
CA LEU A 5 -12.70 2.64 10.95
C LEU A 5 -11.26 2.37 10.49
N TYR A 6 -10.68 3.27 9.69
CA TYR A 6 -9.29 3.12 9.23
C TYR A 6 -8.24 3.46 10.30
N SER A 7 -8.65 4.01 11.46
CA SER A 7 -7.77 4.22 12.61
C SER A 7 -7.59 2.97 13.49
N LEU A 8 -8.51 2.00 13.37
CA LEU A 8 -8.49 0.79 14.21
C LEU A 8 -7.38 -0.19 13.80
N PRO A 9 -6.97 -1.08 14.72
CA PRO A 9 -6.15 -2.23 14.37
C PRO A 9 -6.76 -3.02 13.19
N ARG A 10 -5.92 -3.42 12.23
CA ARG A 10 -6.37 -4.10 11.00
C ARG A 10 -7.22 -5.36 11.24
N HIS A 11 -7.05 -6.04 12.38
CA HIS A 11 -7.83 -7.22 12.75
C HIS A 11 -9.23 -6.86 13.27
N GLU A 12 -9.40 -5.68 13.88
CA GLU A 12 -10.68 -5.16 14.37
C GLU A 12 -11.52 -4.49 13.28
N PHE A 13 -10.89 -4.05 12.19
CA PHE A 13 -11.54 -3.33 11.09
C PHE A 13 -12.84 -4.00 10.62
N THR A 14 -12.82 -5.31 10.34
CA THR A 14 -14.00 -6.02 9.84
C THR A 14 -15.14 -6.04 10.85
N ALA A 15 -14.82 -6.26 12.13
CA ALA A 15 -15.81 -6.28 13.20
C ALA A 15 -16.42 -4.89 13.41
N ALA A 16 -15.57 -3.85 13.45
CA ALA A 16 -15.99 -2.47 13.60
C ALA A 16 -16.82 -1.97 12.40
N ARG A 17 -16.43 -2.32 11.17
CA ARG A 17 -17.20 -2.01 9.95
C ARG A 17 -18.60 -2.62 10.03
N ASN A 18 -18.70 -3.89 10.43
CA ASN A 18 -19.98 -4.58 10.54
C ASN A 18 -20.86 -3.95 11.63
N ALA A 19 -20.28 -3.61 12.78
CA ALA A 19 -20.99 -2.91 13.86
C ALA A 19 -21.46 -1.51 13.44
N ALA A 20 -20.63 -0.75 12.72
CA ALA A 20 -20.99 0.56 12.19
C ALA A 20 -22.10 0.48 11.14
N ALA A 21 -22.05 -0.52 10.24
CA ALA A 21 -23.11 -0.76 9.27
C ALA A 21 -24.42 -1.12 9.98
N GLN A 22 -24.37 -1.93 11.03
CA GLN A 22 -25.55 -2.32 11.80
C GLN A 22 -26.19 -1.11 12.50
N ARG A 23 -25.39 -0.25 13.14
CA ARG A 23 -25.88 1.00 13.74
C ARG A 23 -26.53 1.93 12.70
N ALA A 24 -25.96 2.02 11.50
CA ALA A 24 -26.55 2.82 10.42
C ALA A 24 -27.90 2.25 9.95
N ARG A 25 -28.05 0.91 9.91
CA ARG A 25 -29.34 0.25 9.63
C ARG A 25 -30.39 0.56 10.68
N GLU A 26 -30.02 0.45 11.96
CA GLU A 26 -30.90 0.75 13.09
C GLU A 26 -31.38 2.20 13.08
N GLN A 27 -30.55 3.12 12.58
CA GLN A 27 -30.88 4.53 12.38
C GLN A 27 -31.67 4.82 11.08
N GLY A 28 -32.04 3.79 10.30
CA GLY A 28 -32.76 3.94 9.03
C GLY A 28 -31.94 4.53 7.88
N ARG A 29 -30.61 4.67 8.04
CA ARG A 29 -29.71 5.27 7.05
C ARG A 29 -29.23 4.21 6.07
N ARG A 30 -30.08 3.86 5.10
CA ARG A 30 -29.81 2.81 4.10
C ARG A 30 -28.57 3.10 3.25
N GLU A 31 -28.46 4.32 2.72
CA GLU A 31 -27.31 4.72 1.89
C GLU A 31 -25.98 4.66 2.67
N LEU A 32 -25.97 5.15 3.92
CA LEU A 32 -24.80 5.07 4.79
C LEU A 32 -24.42 3.62 5.13
N THR A 33 -25.40 2.75 5.28
CA THR A 33 -25.18 1.31 5.51
C THR A 33 -24.44 0.68 4.32
N GLU A 34 -24.89 0.97 3.10
CA GLU A 34 -24.28 0.47 1.87
C GLU A 34 -22.85 1.00 1.73
N GLN A 35 -22.66 2.29 1.95
CA GLN A 35 -21.34 2.93 1.95
C GLN A 35 -20.38 2.28 2.96
N ILE A 36 -20.82 2.01 4.19
CA ILE A 36 -19.99 1.34 5.21
C ILE A 36 -19.72 -0.12 4.83
N GLY A 37 -20.72 -0.83 4.29
CA GLY A 37 -20.59 -2.22 3.85
C GLY A 37 -19.59 -2.40 2.69
N ALA A 38 -19.51 -1.41 1.81
CA ALA A 38 -18.59 -1.37 0.68
C ALA A 38 -17.13 -1.10 1.08
N LEU A 39 -16.85 -0.68 2.32
CA LEU A 39 -15.48 -0.43 2.77
C LEU A 39 -14.66 -1.72 2.79
N ARG A 40 -13.56 -1.69 2.03
CA ARG A 40 -12.60 -2.80 1.94
C ARG A 40 -11.62 -2.76 3.11
N ARG A 41 -11.31 -3.94 3.64
CA ARG A 41 -10.25 -4.11 4.64
C ARG A 41 -8.91 -3.70 4.02
N PRO A 42 -8.12 -2.83 4.69
CA PRO A 42 -6.82 -2.43 4.18
C PRO A 42 -5.82 -3.59 4.20
N SER A 43 -4.89 -3.59 3.24
CA SER A 43 -3.66 -4.42 3.32
C SER A 43 -2.81 -4.00 4.52
N THR A 44 -1.82 -4.81 4.91
CA THR A 44 -0.95 -4.46 6.05
C THR A 44 -0.16 -3.18 5.79
N ALA A 45 0.44 -3.04 4.60
CA ALA A 45 1.15 -1.81 4.21
C ALA A 45 0.23 -0.59 4.21
N ALA A 46 -0.98 -0.72 3.66
CA ALA A 46 -1.95 0.37 3.62
C ALA A 46 -2.41 0.80 5.02
N TRP A 47 -2.65 -0.17 5.91
CA TRP A 47 -2.99 0.12 7.32
C TRP A 47 -1.87 0.87 8.04
N LEU A 48 -0.61 0.43 7.87
CA LEU A 48 0.56 1.09 8.46
C LEU A 48 0.75 2.51 7.91
N ALA A 49 0.58 2.70 6.59
CA ALA A 49 0.66 4.01 5.96
C ALA A 49 -0.46 4.95 6.44
N ASN A 50 -1.70 4.46 6.57
CA ASN A 50 -2.82 5.21 7.12
C ASN A 50 -2.57 5.62 8.58
N ARG A 51 -1.97 4.72 9.36
CA ARG A 51 -1.61 4.99 10.76
C ARG A 51 -0.56 6.09 10.86
N LEU A 52 0.51 5.98 10.07
CA LEU A 52 1.52 7.03 9.97
C LEU A 52 0.91 8.37 9.57
N ALA A 53 0.03 8.41 8.57
CA ALA A 53 -0.60 9.65 8.13
C ALA A 53 -1.43 10.34 9.22
N ARG A 54 -1.96 9.57 10.17
CA ARG A 54 -2.77 10.09 11.30
C ARG A 54 -1.91 10.48 12.50
N GLU A 55 -0.91 9.68 12.84
CA GLU A 55 -0.06 9.91 14.01
C GLU A 55 1.08 10.90 13.72
N HIS A 56 1.51 10.97 12.46
CA HIS A 56 2.64 11.76 11.99
C HIS A 56 2.31 12.51 10.69
N PRO A 57 1.30 13.40 10.68
CA PRO A 57 0.91 14.16 9.48
C PRO A 57 2.06 15.02 8.93
N GLU A 58 2.98 15.46 9.79
CA GLU A 58 4.19 16.20 9.42
C GLU A 58 5.12 15.41 8.49
N ARG A 59 5.15 14.08 8.61
CA ARG A 59 5.94 13.22 7.72
C ARG A 59 5.33 13.17 6.33
N ILE A 60 4.01 13.16 6.23
CA ILE A 60 3.31 13.20 4.94
C ILE A 60 3.48 14.56 4.28
N GLN A 61 3.42 15.64 5.08
CA GLN A 61 3.69 17.00 4.61
C GLN A 61 5.10 17.12 4.03
N ALA A 62 6.12 16.57 4.69
CA ALA A 62 7.48 16.57 4.17
C ALA A 62 7.61 15.83 2.81
N LEU A 63 6.89 14.71 2.62
CA LEU A 63 6.86 14.00 1.33
C LEU A 63 6.21 14.85 0.23
N MET A 64 5.13 15.57 0.57
CA MET A 64 4.44 16.49 -0.35
C MET A 64 5.35 17.65 -0.78
N GLU A 65 5.98 18.32 0.17
CA GLU A 65 6.89 19.45 -0.07
C GLU A 65 8.08 19.05 -0.95
N LEU A 66 8.66 17.88 -0.68
CA LEU A 66 9.73 17.34 -1.51
C LEU A 66 9.25 17.06 -2.95
N GLY A 67 8.06 16.47 -3.09
CA GLY A 67 7.45 16.22 -4.40
C GLY A 67 7.21 17.51 -5.19
N ASP A 68 6.74 18.57 -4.53
CA ASP A 68 6.54 19.88 -5.13
C ASP A 68 7.87 20.50 -5.57
N GLY A 69 8.91 20.40 -4.73
CA GLY A 69 10.25 20.85 -5.07
C GLY A 69 10.82 20.13 -6.30
N LEU A 70 10.63 18.81 -6.39
CA LEU A 70 11.08 18.02 -7.54
C LEU A 70 10.37 18.47 -8.82
N ARG A 71 9.05 18.60 -8.79
CA ARG A 71 8.27 19.06 -9.95
C ARG A 71 8.65 20.47 -10.38
N GLU A 72 8.91 21.37 -9.42
CA GLU A 72 9.35 22.74 -9.73
C GLU A 72 10.75 22.76 -10.35
N ALA A 73 11.70 21.99 -9.81
CA ALA A 73 13.03 21.86 -10.37
C ALA A 73 13.00 21.26 -11.79
N GLN A 74 12.07 20.32 -12.06
CA GLN A 74 11.84 19.77 -13.40
C GLN A 74 11.32 20.84 -14.36
N ARG A 75 10.26 21.57 -13.97
CA ARG A 75 9.69 22.67 -14.79
C ARG A 75 10.72 23.74 -15.13
N ARG A 76 11.62 24.06 -14.19
CA ARG A 76 12.70 25.05 -14.37
C ARG A 76 13.99 24.47 -14.96
N LEU A 77 14.02 23.18 -15.32
CA LEU A 77 15.18 22.47 -15.87
C LEU A 77 16.46 22.60 -15.01
N GLN A 78 16.31 22.60 -13.69
CA GLN A 78 17.40 22.79 -12.74
C GLN A 78 18.09 21.46 -12.38
N GLY A 79 18.97 20.98 -13.26
CA GLY A 79 19.65 19.67 -13.11
C GLY A 79 20.35 19.44 -11.76
N GLU A 80 21.07 20.43 -11.24
CA GLU A 80 21.74 20.30 -9.93
C GLU A 80 20.75 20.24 -8.75
N GLN A 81 19.66 21.00 -8.85
CA GLN A 81 18.60 20.96 -7.85
C GLN A 81 17.90 19.60 -7.90
N LEU A 82 17.65 19.05 -9.10
CA LEU A 82 17.06 17.73 -9.28
C LEU A 82 17.91 16.61 -8.66
N ARG A 83 19.23 16.65 -8.85
CA ARG A 83 20.14 15.69 -8.22
C ARG A 83 20.04 15.73 -6.70
N ARG A 84 20.12 16.93 -6.11
CA ARG A 84 20.01 17.13 -4.65
C ARG A 84 18.68 16.65 -4.09
N LEU A 85 17.56 17.05 -4.69
CA LEU A 85 16.23 16.63 -4.26
C LEU A 85 16.00 15.12 -4.44
N SER A 86 16.59 14.51 -5.47
CA SER A 86 16.50 13.06 -5.67
C SER A 86 17.23 12.28 -4.58
N GLN A 87 18.35 12.79 -4.07
CA GLN A 87 19.03 12.22 -2.92
C GLN A 87 18.21 12.37 -1.64
N GLN A 88 17.68 13.58 -1.39
CA GLN A 88 16.77 13.83 -0.27
C GLN A 88 15.53 12.94 -0.28
N ARG A 89 15.02 12.57 -1.46
CA ARG A 89 13.93 11.58 -1.60
C ARG A 89 14.28 10.24 -1.00
N HIS A 90 15.47 9.72 -1.29
CA HIS A 90 15.86 8.42 -0.77
C HIS A 90 15.98 8.45 0.76
N GLU A 91 16.61 9.49 1.29
CA GLU A 91 16.79 9.70 2.74
C GLU A 91 15.45 9.85 3.47
N LEU A 92 14.55 10.70 2.94
CA LEU A 92 13.24 10.93 3.54
C LEU A 92 12.36 9.68 3.50
N VAL A 93 12.29 8.99 2.36
CA VAL A 93 11.50 7.75 2.26
C VAL A 93 12.04 6.69 3.23
N HIS A 94 13.36 6.53 3.32
CA HIS A 94 13.95 5.61 4.29
C HIS A 94 13.59 5.99 5.73
N ALA A 95 13.74 7.26 6.11
CA ALA A 95 13.39 7.73 7.46
C ALA A 95 11.91 7.49 7.79
N VAL A 96 11.02 7.76 6.84
CA VAL A 96 9.58 7.51 7.01
C VAL A 96 9.28 6.02 7.17
N VAL A 97 9.94 5.14 6.43
CA VAL A 97 9.80 3.68 6.59
C VAL A 97 10.30 3.23 7.97
N GLN A 98 11.40 3.77 8.47
CA GLN A 98 11.88 3.46 9.82
C GLN A 98 10.87 3.88 10.90
N GLN A 99 10.23 5.05 10.74
CA GLN A 99 9.14 5.49 11.62
C GLN A 99 7.98 4.49 11.61
N VAL A 100 7.61 3.97 10.43
CA VAL A 100 6.57 2.93 10.32
C VAL A 100 6.98 1.65 11.03
N HIS A 101 8.24 1.24 10.94
CA HIS A 101 8.77 0.08 11.67
C HIS A 101 8.69 0.27 13.18
N GLU A 102 8.95 1.48 13.70
CA GLU A 102 8.77 1.81 15.12
C GLU A 102 7.30 1.71 15.56
N LEU A 103 6.38 2.25 14.76
CA LEU A 103 4.93 2.15 15.00
C LEU A 103 4.47 0.69 15.03
N ALA A 104 4.93 -0.10 14.06
CA ALA A 104 4.58 -1.51 13.93
C ALA A 104 5.10 -2.36 15.09
N ARG A 105 6.35 -2.10 15.53
CA ARG A 105 6.94 -2.74 16.72
C ARG A 105 6.18 -2.39 18.00
N THR A 106 5.84 -1.13 18.18
CA THR A 106 5.04 -0.67 19.34
C THR A 106 3.65 -1.33 19.36
N ALA A 107 3.11 -1.64 18.17
CA ALA A 107 1.85 -2.37 18.02
C ALA A 107 2.00 -3.91 18.15
N GLY A 108 3.20 -4.44 18.38
CA GLY A 108 3.45 -5.89 18.50
C GLY A 108 3.47 -6.66 17.18
N HIS A 109 3.58 -5.98 16.04
CA HIS A 109 3.51 -6.60 14.71
C HIS A 109 4.74 -6.19 13.87
N PRO A 110 5.88 -6.90 13.97
CA PRO A 110 7.04 -6.59 13.15
C PRO A 110 6.74 -6.69 11.66
N VAL A 111 7.35 -5.80 10.87
CA VAL A 111 7.10 -5.65 9.44
C VAL A 111 8.03 -6.59 8.66
N SER A 112 7.48 -7.39 7.75
CA SER A 112 8.28 -8.23 6.86
C SER A 112 8.93 -7.41 5.73
N ASP A 113 9.97 -7.94 5.09
CA ASP A 113 10.63 -7.28 3.97
C ASP A 113 9.67 -6.99 2.80
N ALA A 114 8.69 -7.87 2.57
CA ALA A 114 7.67 -7.67 1.55
C ALA A 114 6.83 -6.41 1.84
N ILE A 115 6.37 -6.25 3.08
CA ILE A 115 5.59 -5.08 3.49
C ILE A 115 6.48 -3.82 3.47
N THR A 116 7.74 -3.94 3.87
CA THR A 116 8.71 -2.85 3.78
C THR A 116 8.85 -2.35 2.34
N ARG A 117 8.96 -3.25 1.35
CA ARG A 117 8.99 -2.87 -0.07
C ARG A 117 7.72 -2.17 -0.53
N GLU A 118 6.54 -2.66 -0.12
CA GLU A 118 5.25 -2.02 -0.41
C GLU A 118 5.16 -0.60 0.18
N LEU A 119 5.67 -0.39 1.40
CA LEU A 119 5.72 0.92 2.06
C LEU A 119 6.66 1.87 1.31
N VAL A 120 7.87 1.42 0.95
CA VAL A 120 8.81 2.20 0.13
C VAL A 120 8.16 2.62 -1.18
N GLY A 121 7.48 1.69 -1.86
CA GLY A 121 6.73 1.98 -3.08
C GLY A 121 5.66 3.05 -2.84
N THR A 122 4.86 2.90 -1.78
CA THR A 122 3.79 3.85 -1.46
C THR A 122 4.30 5.27 -1.21
N PHE A 123 5.37 5.43 -0.42
CA PHE A 123 5.94 6.75 -0.14
C PHE A 123 6.66 7.35 -1.34
N THR A 124 7.31 6.50 -2.15
CA THR A 124 7.90 6.95 -3.42
C THR A 124 6.82 7.44 -4.39
N ALA A 125 5.69 6.75 -4.48
CA ALA A 125 4.54 7.16 -5.27
C ALA A 125 3.99 8.53 -4.80
N ALA A 126 3.89 8.73 -3.48
CA ALA A 126 3.45 9.99 -2.89
C ALA A 126 4.39 11.17 -3.20
N VAL A 127 5.71 10.95 -3.22
CA VAL A 127 6.65 12.01 -3.64
C VAL A 127 6.49 12.34 -5.12
N ASN A 128 6.29 11.32 -5.96
CA ASN A 128 6.23 11.50 -7.40
C ASN A 128 4.89 12.12 -7.87
N SER A 129 3.76 11.76 -7.25
CA SER A 129 2.42 12.21 -7.64
C SER A 129 1.71 12.95 -6.51
N SER A 130 1.27 14.18 -6.80
CA SER A 130 0.47 14.99 -5.86
C SER A 130 -0.81 14.26 -5.44
N ALA A 131 -1.49 13.58 -6.37
CA ALA A 131 -2.70 12.84 -6.08
C ALA A 131 -2.45 11.61 -5.21
N ALA A 132 -1.33 10.89 -5.42
CA ALA A 132 -0.91 9.83 -4.51
C ALA A 132 -0.61 10.36 -3.09
N ALA A 133 0.01 11.54 -3.00
CA ALA A 133 0.27 12.20 -1.72
C ALA A 133 -1.03 12.60 -1.00
N GLN A 134 -2.01 13.14 -1.72
CA GLN A 134 -3.33 13.47 -1.17
C GLN A 134 -4.09 12.23 -0.71
N ALA A 135 -4.04 11.13 -1.48
CA ALA A 135 -4.64 9.86 -1.08
C ALA A 135 -4.01 9.31 0.21
N LEU A 136 -2.68 9.40 0.34
CA LEU A 136 -1.95 9.02 1.54
C LEU A 136 -2.30 9.94 2.74
N ALA A 137 -2.33 11.25 2.54
CA ALA A 137 -2.72 12.23 3.56
C ALA A 137 -4.16 12.01 4.06
N GLY A 138 -5.05 11.54 3.18
CA GLY A 138 -6.42 11.15 3.55
C GLY A 138 -6.48 9.95 4.51
N GLY A 139 -5.43 9.14 4.63
CA GLY A 139 -5.33 8.05 5.60
C GLY A 139 -6.42 6.97 5.44
N ARG A 140 -6.87 6.71 4.21
CA ARG A 140 -7.93 5.75 3.86
C ARG A 140 -7.50 4.76 2.77
N LEU A 141 -6.20 4.52 2.63
CA LEU A 141 -5.67 3.57 1.66
C LEU A 141 -6.15 2.15 1.96
N THR A 142 -6.62 1.44 0.94
CA THR A 142 -7.01 0.02 1.04
C THR A 142 -5.92 -0.92 0.54
N ALA A 143 -5.00 -0.42 -0.28
CA ALA A 143 -3.85 -1.15 -0.83
C ALA A 143 -2.62 -0.22 -0.88
N ALA A 144 -1.43 -0.80 -1.04
CA ALA A 144 -0.21 -0.03 -1.28
C ALA A 144 -0.31 0.69 -2.62
N LEU A 145 0.35 1.85 -2.73
CA LEU A 145 0.44 2.60 -3.99
C LEU A 145 1.69 2.16 -4.76
N ASP A 146 1.55 2.00 -6.07
CA ASP A 146 2.67 1.68 -6.95
C ASP A 146 3.29 2.98 -7.53
N PRO A 147 4.62 3.19 -7.41
CA PRO A 147 5.30 4.29 -8.08
C PRO A 147 5.09 4.35 -9.59
N ALA A 148 4.91 3.20 -10.25
CA ALA A 148 4.70 3.12 -11.70
C ALA A 148 3.33 3.68 -12.11
N ASP A 149 2.30 3.41 -11.30
CA ASP A 149 0.96 3.95 -11.52
C ASP A 149 0.97 5.48 -11.35
N ALA A 150 1.68 5.99 -10.34
CA ALA A 150 1.86 7.42 -10.09
C ALA A 150 2.69 8.15 -11.17
N ALA A 151 3.63 7.45 -11.83
CA ALA A 151 4.43 8.01 -12.91
C ALA A 151 3.62 8.18 -14.21
N THR A 152 2.62 7.33 -14.42
CA THR A 152 1.73 7.41 -15.60
C THR A 152 0.93 8.72 -15.62
N ASP A 153 0.50 9.21 -14.46
CA ASP A 153 -0.22 10.49 -14.32
C ASP A 153 0.65 11.72 -14.58
N LEU A 154 1.98 11.61 -14.44
CA LEU A 154 2.90 12.72 -14.74
C LEU A 154 3.07 12.93 -16.26
N PHE A 155 2.82 11.89 -17.06
CA PHE A 155 2.91 11.95 -18.53
C PHE A 155 1.54 12.09 -19.20
N ALA A 156 0.46 11.67 -18.53
CA ALA A 156 -0.92 11.87 -18.99
C ALA A 156 -1.53 13.10 -18.29
N GLY A 157 -1.49 14.25 -18.95
CA GLY A 157 -2.15 15.46 -18.44
C GLY A 157 -3.62 15.21 -18.08
N ALA A 158 -3.96 15.46 -16.82
CA ALA A 158 -5.30 15.61 -16.26
C ALA A 158 -6.35 14.54 -16.67
N GLY A 159 -6.49 13.49 -15.85
CA GLY A 159 -7.65 12.60 -15.92
C GLY A 159 -7.64 11.54 -14.83
N ALA A 160 -8.40 11.79 -13.77
CA ALA A 160 -8.98 10.83 -12.83
C ALA A 160 -8.13 9.60 -12.41
N PHE A 161 -7.83 9.53 -11.11
CA PHE A 161 -7.67 8.25 -10.42
C PHE A 161 -9.00 7.49 -10.48
N GLU A 162 -9.30 6.91 -11.63
CA GLU A 162 -10.26 5.84 -11.75
C GLU A 162 -9.57 4.63 -11.14
N SER A 163 -10.03 4.29 -9.93
CA SER A 163 -9.66 3.08 -9.21
C SER A 163 -9.47 1.94 -10.20
N SER A 164 -8.24 1.45 -10.31
CA SER A 164 -7.91 0.26 -11.10
C SER A 164 -8.90 -0.84 -10.71
N ARG A 165 -9.88 -1.05 -11.59
CA ARG A 165 -10.75 -2.23 -11.60
C ARG A 165 -9.84 -3.40 -11.93
N ARG A 166 -9.22 -3.97 -10.91
CA ARG A 166 -8.72 -5.34 -11.00
C ARG A 166 -9.90 -6.24 -10.67
N ASP A 167 -10.53 -6.76 -11.72
CA ASP A 167 -11.58 -7.77 -11.65
C ASP A 167 -11.14 -8.96 -10.76
N PRO A 168 -12.02 -9.45 -9.87
CA PRO A 168 -11.72 -10.57 -8.99
C PRO A 168 -12.15 -11.88 -9.65
N ASP A 169 -11.29 -12.49 -10.47
CA ASP A 169 -11.42 -13.91 -10.82
C ASP A 169 -10.08 -14.66 -10.83
N SER A 170 -9.22 -14.39 -9.85
CA SER A 170 -7.94 -15.10 -9.74
C SER A 170 -7.59 -15.45 -8.29
N ALA A 171 -8.61 -15.82 -7.50
CA ALA A 171 -8.42 -16.38 -6.16
C ALA A 171 -8.47 -17.93 -6.13
N GLY A 172 -8.76 -18.60 -7.24
CA GLY A 172 -8.76 -20.07 -7.34
C GLY A 172 -7.41 -20.71 -7.71
N GLY A 173 -6.54 -20.01 -8.45
CA GLY A 173 -5.36 -20.63 -9.08
C GLY A 173 -4.15 -20.84 -8.18
N VAL A 174 -4.05 -20.16 -7.03
CA VAL A 174 -2.82 -20.22 -6.20
C VAL A 174 -2.72 -21.55 -5.44
N SER A 175 -3.84 -22.18 -5.09
CA SER A 175 -3.83 -23.47 -4.39
C SER A 175 -3.56 -24.66 -5.29
N GLU A 176 -3.84 -24.57 -6.60
CA GLU A 176 -3.64 -25.66 -7.56
C GLU A 176 -2.21 -25.65 -8.10
N ARG A 177 -1.68 -24.45 -8.41
CA ARG A 177 -0.28 -24.26 -8.83
C ARG A 177 0.73 -24.68 -7.75
N HIS A 178 0.40 -24.51 -6.47
CA HIS A 178 1.26 -24.93 -5.36
C HIS A 178 1.30 -26.46 -5.20
N ARG A 179 0.15 -27.16 -5.39
CA ARG A 179 0.11 -28.63 -5.38
C ARG A 179 0.79 -29.24 -6.59
N GLU A 180 0.67 -28.61 -7.76
CA GLU A 180 1.33 -29.06 -9.00
C GLU A 180 2.86 -28.92 -8.92
N LEU A 181 3.37 -27.84 -8.31
CA LEU A 181 4.81 -27.64 -8.08
C LEU A 181 5.39 -28.59 -7.02
N GLU A 182 4.62 -28.97 -5.99
CA GLU A 182 5.02 -29.97 -4.99
C GLU A 182 5.07 -31.39 -5.61
N HIS A 183 4.13 -31.71 -6.51
CA HIS A 183 4.11 -32.99 -7.22
C HIS A 183 5.30 -33.15 -8.18
N LEU A 184 5.58 -32.12 -8.99
CA LEU A 184 6.73 -32.11 -9.90
C LEU A 184 8.09 -32.12 -9.18
N ARG A 185 8.15 -31.56 -7.96
CA ARG A 185 9.35 -31.64 -7.10
C ARG A 185 9.60 -33.04 -6.55
N THR A 186 8.53 -33.78 -6.26
CA THR A 186 8.63 -35.16 -5.74
C THR A 186 9.08 -36.11 -6.85
N GLU A 187 8.52 -36.01 -8.07
CA GLU A 187 8.96 -36.81 -9.22
C GLU A 187 10.43 -36.55 -9.61
N ALA A 188 10.90 -35.31 -9.49
CA ALA A 188 12.29 -34.96 -9.79
C ALA A 188 13.30 -35.43 -8.73
N ALA A 189 12.85 -35.80 -7.53
CA ALA A 189 13.68 -36.42 -6.49
C ALA A 189 13.79 -37.94 -6.73
N ASP A 190 12.69 -38.60 -7.11
CA ASP A 190 12.67 -40.04 -7.40
C ASP A 190 13.50 -40.39 -8.65
N ALA A 191 13.47 -39.52 -9.67
CA ALA A 191 14.28 -39.70 -10.89
C ALA A 191 15.80 -39.52 -10.68
N ARG A 192 16.23 -38.86 -9.59
CA ARG A 192 17.66 -38.76 -9.24
C ARG A 192 18.14 -39.98 -8.49
N THR A 193 17.34 -40.48 -7.55
CA THR A 193 17.66 -41.68 -6.77
C THR A 193 17.76 -42.92 -7.67
N ALA A 194 16.89 -43.07 -8.66
CA ALA A 194 16.95 -44.17 -9.63
C ALA A 194 18.16 -44.12 -10.59
N ARG A 195 18.82 -42.97 -10.73
CA ARG A 195 20.06 -42.83 -11.54
C ARG A 195 21.32 -43.14 -10.74
N GLU A 196 21.28 -42.97 -9.42
CA GLU A 196 22.40 -43.29 -8.53
C GLU A 196 22.45 -44.80 -8.19
N GLU A 197 21.32 -45.52 -8.16
CA GLU A 197 21.30 -46.98 -7.95
C GLU A 197 21.69 -47.81 -9.20
N ALA A 198 21.86 -47.16 -10.36
CA ALA A 198 22.21 -47.80 -11.63
C ALA A 198 23.69 -47.62 -12.04
N GLN A 199 24.54 -47.13 -11.13
CA GLN A 199 26.01 -47.08 -11.26
C GLN A 199 26.67 -48.03 -10.27
#